data_AF-A0A940ZU95-F1
#
_entry.id   AF-A0A940ZU95-F1
#
_cell.length_a   1.000
_cell.length_b   1.000
_cell.length_c   1.000
_cell.angle_alpha   90.00
_cell.angle_beta   90.00
_cell.angle_gamma   90.00
#
_symmetry.space_group_name_H-M   'P 1'
#
loop_
_entity.id
_entity.type
_entity.pdbx_description
1 polymer ?
#
loop_
_entity_poly.entity_id
_entity_poly.type
_entity_poly.pdbx_seq_one_letter_code
_entity_poly.pdbx_strand_id
1 'polypeptide(L)'
;MQDNDRFLEYSLLDLGNNARIKSFLKKVSDGEQVTMVFLGGSITERYNGGVDGCYGKVFTEMFGEKYTTSDKVKFRNAGLAGTDSVMGLIRVERDVLRHSPDIVFVEFAVNDSKDALHREAYESLLLRLLQSEKKPAVVLIFVRAQEGYNCQGQMQAAGEHYQLPMLSISDAVLRMTEEGRMLWSDYGDDYIHPHRQGNRMIADCLMNYFHQADLMPEDAEVMLPDEVLYGRTFYNMQLMDETNARSVRAGGFVPDNSVYQFPNGWCHRREGYKEPFELQITARHLFLIYRESNDTNAGCAEVYIDGVRQCILDSYKVTGWNNPALRHIISKECSEEHRIEIKMIPGDEHKEFAIAAFGYCDNCLPS
;
A
#
# COMPACT_ATOMS: atom_id res chain seq x y z
N MET A 1 -24.22 13.20 -23.70
CA MET A 1 -23.05 13.19 -22.80
C MET A 1 -21.83 12.78 -23.61
N GLN A 2 -20.72 13.53 -23.53
CA GLN A 2 -19.48 13.15 -24.20
C GLN A 2 -18.87 11.93 -23.48
N ASP A 3 -17.98 11.18 -24.14
CA ASP A 3 -17.42 9.96 -23.55
C ASP A 3 -16.59 10.23 -22.29
N ASN A 4 -15.92 11.39 -22.23
CA ASN A 4 -15.24 11.85 -21.02
C ASN A 4 -16.22 12.07 -19.86
N ASP A 5 -17.33 12.77 -20.08
CA ASP A 5 -18.33 13.03 -19.05
C ASP A 5 -18.91 11.72 -18.48
N ARG A 6 -19.14 10.71 -19.33
CA ARG A 6 -19.60 9.38 -18.89
C ARG A 6 -18.56 8.69 -18.02
N PHE A 7 -17.29 8.71 -18.44
CA PHE A 7 -16.22 8.11 -17.66
C PHE A 7 -16.14 8.74 -16.25
N LEU A 8 -16.25 10.07 -16.18
CA LEU A 8 -16.27 10.81 -14.91
C LEU A 8 -17.48 10.43 -14.04
N GLU A 9 -18.68 10.34 -14.64
CA GLU A 9 -19.90 9.91 -13.93
C GLU A 9 -19.77 8.49 -13.39
N TYR A 10 -19.33 7.54 -14.23
CA TYR A 10 -19.19 6.14 -13.83
C TYR A 10 -18.07 5.93 -12.80
N SER A 11 -17.11 6.85 -12.72
CA SER A 11 -16.02 6.76 -11.76
C SER A 11 -16.38 7.18 -10.34
N LEU A 12 -17.40 8.03 -10.15
CA LEU A 12 -17.76 8.55 -8.84
C LEU A 12 -18.71 7.57 -8.14
N LEU A 13 -18.18 6.77 -7.21
CA LEU A 13 -18.93 5.72 -6.53
C LEU A 13 -19.67 6.25 -5.31
N ASP A 14 -18.97 7.00 -4.45
CA ASP A 14 -19.58 7.68 -3.30
C ASP A 14 -18.79 8.96 -2.98
N LEU A 15 -19.51 10.03 -2.62
CA LEU A 15 -18.90 11.25 -2.12
C LEU A 15 -18.40 11.09 -0.68
N GLY A 16 -18.95 10.13 0.07
CA GLY A 16 -18.68 9.92 1.48
C GLY A 16 -19.11 11.10 2.36
N ASN A 17 -18.77 11.03 3.64
CA ASN A 17 -18.85 12.18 4.54
C ASN A 17 -17.74 13.18 4.16
N ASN A 18 -18.15 14.40 3.80
CA ASN A 18 -17.22 15.37 3.24
C ASN A 18 -16.52 16.26 4.29
N ALA A 19 -16.76 16.09 5.59
CA ALA A 19 -16.26 17.01 6.63
C ALA A 19 -14.73 17.18 6.60
N ARG A 20 -13.98 16.07 6.51
CA ARG A 20 -12.51 16.13 6.42
C ARG A 20 -12.03 16.72 5.09
N ILE A 21 -12.78 16.51 4.01
CA ILE A 21 -12.49 17.05 2.68
C ILE A 21 -12.72 18.56 2.65
N LYS A 22 -13.80 19.04 3.29
CA LYS A 22 -14.09 20.47 3.48
C LYS A 22 -13.05 21.14 4.36
N SER A 23 -12.63 20.49 5.45
CA SER A 23 -11.51 20.98 6.28
C SER A 23 -10.21 21.11 5.47
N PHE A 24 -9.91 20.12 4.62
CA PHE A 24 -8.78 20.19 3.70
C PHE A 24 -8.90 21.34 2.70
N LEU A 25 -10.04 21.48 2.03
CA LEU A 25 -10.31 22.59 1.08
C LEU A 25 -10.25 23.96 1.75
N LYS A 26 -10.68 24.06 3.02
CA LYS A 26 -10.59 25.28 3.80
C LYS A 26 -9.13 25.71 4.04
N LYS A 27 -8.25 24.77 4.42
CA LYS A 27 -6.80 25.06 4.53
C LYS A 27 -6.23 25.58 3.22
N VAL A 28 -6.63 24.96 2.11
CA VAL A 28 -6.23 25.38 0.76
C VAL A 28 -6.71 26.81 0.46
N SER A 29 -7.98 27.14 0.75
CA SER A 29 -8.53 28.48 0.53
C SER A 29 -7.91 29.54 1.44
N ASP A 30 -7.49 29.15 2.65
CA ASP A 30 -6.81 30.01 3.62
C ASP A 30 -5.32 30.23 3.24
N GLY A 31 -4.85 29.60 2.15
CA GLY A 31 -3.48 29.76 1.62
C GLY A 31 -2.42 28.99 2.40
N GLU A 32 -2.83 28.03 3.23
CA GLU A 32 -1.93 27.14 3.95
C GLU A 32 -1.21 26.18 2.98
N GLN A 33 -0.02 25.73 3.37
CA GLN A 33 0.64 24.66 2.65
C GLN A 33 0.06 23.33 3.10
N VAL A 34 -0.43 22.53 2.14
CA VAL A 34 -1.05 21.23 2.41
C VAL A 34 -0.21 20.09 1.83
N THR A 35 -0.27 18.92 2.47
CA THR A 35 0.42 17.70 1.99
C THR A 35 -0.57 16.65 1.51
N MET A 36 -0.44 16.26 0.25
CA MET A 36 -1.18 15.16 -0.39
C MET A 36 -0.27 13.93 -0.53
N VAL A 37 -0.70 12.80 0.02
CA VAL A 37 0.02 11.52 -0.11
C VAL A 37 -0.80 10.53 -0.93
N PHE A 38 -0.16 9.85 -1.87
CA PHE A 38 -0.75 8.78 -2.67
C PHE A 38 -0.12 7.45 -2.28
N LEU A 39 -0.87 6.61 -1.57
CA LEU A 39 -0.43 5.32 -1.06
C LEU A 39 -1.01 4.19 -1.92
N GLY A 40 -0.15 3.36 -2.48
CA GLY A 40 -0.62 2.23 -3.27
C GLY A 40 0.48 1.36 -3.88
N GLY A 41 0.11 0.61 -4.92
CA GLY A 41 0.98 -0.29 -5.67
C GLY A 41 1.70 0.36 -6.86
N SER A 42 1.95 -0.45 -7.90
CA SER A 42 2.68 -0.05 -9.11
C SER A 42 1.96 1.01 -9.96
N ILE A 43 0.62 1.06 -9.93
CA ILE A 43 -0.16 2.07 -10.64
C ILE A 43 0.03 3.44 -9.97
N THR A 44 -0.02 3.49 -8.64
CA THR A 44 0.29 4.68 -7.84
C THR A 44 1.73 5.17 -8.07
N GLU A 45 2.69 4.25 -8.09
CA GLU A 45 4.09 4.58 -8.39
C GLU A 45 4.28 5.09 -9.82
N ARG A 46 3.47 4.58 -10.75
CA ARG A 46 3.68 4.58 -12.21
C ARG A 46 4.97 3.85 -12.58
N TYR A 47 5.01 2.57 -12.22
CA TYR A 47 6.07 1.65 -12.62
C TYR A 47 6.35 1.74 -14.13
N ASN A 48 7.63 1.72 -14.53
CA ASN A 48 8.15 1.93 -15.90
C ASN A 48 7.93 3.31 -16.55
N GLY A 49 7.14 4.22 -15.98
CA GLY A 49 6.88 5.55 -16.55
C GLY A 49 7.55 6.71 -15.81
N GLY A 50 8.05 6.47 -14.60
CA GLY A 50 8.51 7.51 -13.69
C GLY A 50 7.36 8.33 -13.09
N VAL A 51 7.66 9.10 -12.05
CA VAL A 51 6.66 9.88 -11.31
C VAL A 51 6.03 10.99 -12.17
N ASP A 52 6.76 11.51 -13.16
CA ASP A 52 6.31 12.58 -14.06
C ASP A 52 5.19 12.11 -15.00
N GLY A 53 3.95 12.31 -14.58
CA GLY A 53 2.76 11.84 -15.31
C GLY A 53 2.03 10.68 -14.65
N CYS A 54 2.40 10.29 -13.42
CA CYS A 54 1.52 9.44 -12.60
C CYS A 54 0.25 10.22 -12.24
N TYR A 55 -0.87 9.53 -12.07
CA TYR A 55 -2.16 10.18 -11.85
C TYR A 55 -2.13 11.11 -10.62
N GLY A 56 -1.43 10.73 -9.55
CA GLY A 56 -1.31 11.56 -8.35
C GLY A 56 -0.58 12.88 -8.61
N LYS A 57 0.49 12.84 -9.42
CA LYS A 57 1.25 14.04 -9.79
C LYS A 57 0.42 14.96 -10.69
N VAL A 58 -0.21 14.39 -11.72
CA VAL A 58 -1.08 15.12 -12.67
C VAL A 58 -2.27 15.76 -11.93
N PHE A 59 -2.93 15.01 -11.06
CA PHE A 59 -4.02 15.53 -10.23
C PHE A 59 -3.53 16.66 -9.33
N THR A 60 -2.37 16.51 -8.66
CA THR A 60 -1.85 17.53 -7.76
C THR A 60 -1.58 18.86 -8.50
N GLU A 61 -1.07 18.80 -9.73
CA GLU A 61 -0.85 19.98 -10.57
C GLU A 61 -2.17 20.64 -10.96
N MET A 62 -3.13 19.87 -11.48
CA MET A 62 -4.46 20.37 -11.84
C MET A 62 -5.21 20.96 -10.64
N PHE A 63 -5.10 20.32 -9.47
CA PHE A 63 -5.69 20.78 -8.22
C PHE A 63 -5.05 22.11 -7.80
N GLY A 64 -3.72 22.18 -7.84
CA GLY A 64 -2.95 23.39 -7.56
C GLY A 64 -3.38 24.56 -8.44
N GLU A 65 -3.48 24.35 -9.76
CA GLU A 65 -3.91 25.37 -10.73
C GLU A 65 -5.34 25.87 -10.49
N LYS A 66 -6.25 25.00 -10.05
CA LYS A 66 -7.67 25.34 -9.87
C LYS A 66 -7.96 25.98 -8.51
N TYR A 67 -7.40 25.43 -7.44
CA TYR A 67 -7.82 25.76 -6.07
C TYR A 67 -6.81 26.63 -5.31
N THR A 68 -5.57 26.77 -5.77
CA THR A 68 -4.53 27.54 -5.05
C THR A 68 -3.37 27.92 -5.99
N THR A 69 -2.14 28.00 -5.48
CA THR A 69 -0.91 28.04 -6.27
C THR A 69 -0.13 26.75 -6.08
N SER A 70 0.50 26.22 -7.14
CA SER A 70 1.08 24.87 -7.14
C SER A 70 2.21 24.67 -6.11
N ASP A 71 2.85 25.73 -5.61
CA ASP A 71 3.86 25.69 -4.55
C ASP A 71 3.27 25.44 -3.13
N LYS A 72 1.95 25.58 -2.99
CA LYS A 72 1.21 25.33 -1.73
C LYS A 72 0.79 23.87 -1.57
N VAL A 73 0.89 23.05 -2.61
CA VAL A 73 0.49 21.64 -2.55
C VAL A 73 1.72 20.74 -2.62
N LYS A 74 2.07 20.13 -1.49
CA LYS A 74 3.15 19.15 -1.40
C LYS A 74 2.64 17.79 -1.88
N PHE A 75 3.06 17.40 -3.08
CA PHE A 75 2.87 16.04 -3.60
C PHE A 75 3.84 15.05 -2.95
N ARG A 76 3.32 13.90 -2.52
CA ARG A 76 4.10 12.74 -2.07
C ARG A 76 3.58 11.47 -2.75
N ASN A 77 4.44 10.84 -3.56
CA ASN A 77 4.19 9.51 -4.07
C ASN A 77 4.68 8.48 -3.05
N ALA A 78 3.76 7.72 -2.47
CA ALA A 78 4.03 6.57 -1.61
C ALA A 78 3.56 5.26 -2.28
N GLY A 79 3.51 5.23 -3.62
CA GLY A 79 3.31 4.03 -4.41
C GLY A 79 4.58 3.19 -4.51
N LEU A 80 4.47 1.88 -4.31
CA LEU A 80 5.59 0.94 -4.47
C LEU A 80 5.12 -0.33 -5.19
N ALA A 81 5.71 -0.62 -6.36
CA ALA A 81 5.38 -1.78 -7.16
C ALA A 81 5.61 -3.09 -6.40
N GLY A 82 4.75 -4.07 -6.66
CA GLY A 82 4.79 -5.37 -6.00
C GLY A 82 4.35 -5.35 -4.54
N THR A 83 3.74 -4.26 -4.06
CA THR A 83 3.23 -4.18 -2.68
C THR A 83 1.70 -4.22 -2.62
N ASP A 84 1.18 -4.90 -1.60
CA ASP A 84 -0.24 -4.98 -1.22
C ASP A 84 -0.53 -4.07 -0.02
N SER A 85 -1.77 -4.07 0.46
CA SER A 85 -2.19 -3.29 1.62
C SER A 85 -1.53 -3.74 2.93
N VAL A 86 -1.09 -5.00 3.04
CA VAL A 86 -0.35 -5.49 4.22
C VAL A 86 1.02 -4.81 4.28
N MET A 87 1.75 -4.80 3.17
CA MET A 87 3.02 -4.06 3.05
C MET A 87 2.82 -2.55 3.14
N GLY A 88 1.72 -2.02 2.60
CA GLY A 88 1.29 -0.64 2.76
C GLY A 88 1.12 -0.25 4.23
N LEU A 89 0.47 -1.11 5.02
CA LEU A 89 0.30 -0.97 6.45
C LEU A 89 1.63 -1.05 7.22
N ILE A 90 2.51 -2.00 6.87
CA ILE A 90 3.85 -2.12 7.48
C ILE A 90 4.63 -0.81 7.34
N ARG A 91 4.61 -0.19 6.15
CA ARG A 91 5.38 1.03 5.85
C ARG A 91 4.64 2.35 6.07
N VAL A 92 3.40 2.32 6.57
CA VAL A 92 2.53 3.51 6.62
C VAL A 92 3.15 4.66 7.43
N GLU A 93 3.86 4.34 8.52
CA GLU A 93 4.56 5.35 9.33
C GLU A 93 5.69 5.99 8.53
N ARG A 94 6.51 5.16 7.87
CA ARG A 94 7.68 5.56 7.09
C ARG A 94 7.31 6.41 5.88
N ASP A 95 6.24 6.06 5.18
CA ASP A 95 5.95 6.62 3.85
C ASP A 95 4.78 7.62 3.85
N VAL A 96 3.97 7.64 4.91
CA VAL A 96 2.75 8.45 4.98
C VAL A 96 2.72 9.31 6.24
N LEU A 97 2.60 8.71 7.43
CA LEU A 97 2.24 9.43 8.65
C LEU A 97 3.32 10.41 9.11
N ARG A 98 4.60 10.06 8.97
CA ARG A 98 5.72 10.97 9.32
C ARG A 98 5.74 12.28 8.51
N HIS A 99 4.98 12.34 7.41
CA HIS A 99 4.86 13.53 6.57
C HIS A 99 3.67 14.42 6.95
N SER A 100 2.94 14.08 8.02
CA SER A 100 1.78 14.81 8.53
C SER A 100 0.78 15.19 7.41
N PRO A 101 0.27 14.20 6.65
CA PRO A 101 -0.58 14.45 5.49
C PRO A 101 -1.86 15.18 5.89
N ASP A 102 -2.35 16.07 5.03
CA ASP A 102 -3.71 16.62 5.18
C ASP A 102 -4.73 15.76 4.45
N ILE A 103 -4.30 15.03 3.42
CA ILE A 103 -5.11 14.05 2.69
C ILE A 103 -4.26 12.88 2.20
N VAL A 104 -4.85 11.68 2.23
CA VAL A 104 -4.26 10.44 1.73
C VAL A 104 -5.20 9.77 0.71
N PHE A 105 -4.66 9.43 -0.45
CA PHE A 105 -5.34 8.63 -1.46
C PHE A 105 -4.85 7.18 -1.36
N VAL A 106 -5.75 6.20 -1.28
CA VAL A 106 -5.42 4.79 -1.06
C VAL A 106 -5.85 3.94 -2.25
N GLU A 107 -4.91 3.24 -2.86
CA GLU A 107 -5.13 2.41 -4.07
C GLU A 107 -4.37 1.07 -3.95
N PHE A 108 -5.10 -0.01 -3.67
CA PHE A 108 -4.54 -1.38 -3.61
C PHE A 108 -5.43 -2.41 -4.30
N ALA A 109 -6.44 -1.97 -5.06
CA ALA A 109 -7.53 -2.84 -5.50
C ALA A 109 -7.05 -3.98 -6.40
N VAL A 110 -5.99 -3.79 -7.19
CA VAL A 110 -5.40 -4.85 -8.02
C VAL A 110 -4.25 -5.59 -7.34
N ASN A 111 -3.78 -5.12 -6.19
CA ASN A 111 -2.64 -5.69 -5.48
C ASN A 111 -3.06 -6.69 -4.41
N ASP A 112 -4.14 -6.40 -3.68
CA ASP A 112 -4.63 -7.25 -2.61
C ASP A 112 -5.19 -8.58 -3.12
N SER A 113 -5.14 -9.61 -2.27
CA SER A 113 -5.89 -10.85 -2.46
C SER A 113 -7.29 -10.79 -1.84
N LYS A 114 -8.21 -11.60 -2.36
CA LYS A 114 -9.59 -11.74 -1.85
C LYS A 114 -9.67 -12.69 -0.64
N ASP A 115 -8.85 -12.44 0.38
CA ASP A 115 -8.75 -13.26 1.59
C ASP A 115 -8.98 -12.44 2.88
N ALA A 116 -9.06 -13.13 4.02
CA ALA A 116 -9.31 -12.50 5.31
C ALA A 116 -8.14 -11.60 5.76
N LEU A 117 -6.89 -12.00 5.47
CA LEU A 117 -5.70 -11.24 5.84
C LEU A 117 -5.71 -9.85 5.21
N HIS A 118 -5.95 -9.76 3.91
CA HIS A 118 -5.97 -8.50 3.18
C HIS A 118 -7.15 -7.62 3.57
N ARG A 119 -8.34 -8.22 3.80
CA ARG A 119 -9.50 -7.46 4.31
C ARG A 119 -9.19 -6.78 5.64
N GLU A 120 -8.62 -7.53 6.57
CA GLU A 120 -8.29 -7.02 7.90
C GLU A 120 -7.09 -6.06 7.88
N ALA A 121 -6.09 -6.30 7.05
CA ALA A 121 -4.95 -5.40 6.88
C ALA A 121 -5.37 -4.07 6.23
N TYR A 122 -6.22 -4.11 5.21
CA TYR A 122 -6.75 -2.91 4.56
C TYR A 122 -7.58 -2.07 5.54
N GLU A 123 -8.47 -2.70 6.32
CA GLU A 123 -9.22 -1.98 7.36
C GLU A 123 -8.29 -1.42 8.45
N SER A 124 -7.32 -2.21 8.92
CA SER A 124 -6.32 -1.75 9.89
C SER A 124 -5.54 -0.54 9.37
N LEU A 125 -5.20 -0.52 8.08
CA LEU A 125 -4.58 0.63 7.40
C LEU A 125 -5.49 1.85 7.41
N LEU A 126 -6.76 1.70 7.03
CA LEU A 126 -7.72 2.81 7.05
C LEU A 126 -7.86 3.39 8.46
N LEU A 127 -8.04 2.53 9.48
CA LEU A 127 -8.09 2.97 10.87
C LEU A 127 -6.82 3.71 11.28
N ARG A 128 -5.63 3.19 10.93
CA ARG A 128 -4.34 3.84 11.23
C ARG A 128 -4.27 5.25 10.66
N LEU A 129 -4.75 5.46 9.44
CA LEU A 129 -4.83 6.79 8.82
C LEU A 129 -5.87 7.67 9.51
N LEU A 130 -7.09 7.15 9.70
CA LEU A 130 -8.23 7.90 10.20
C LEU A 130 -8.08 8.33 11.68
N GLN A 131 -7.35 7.54 12.47
CA GLN A 131 -7.06 7.76 13.88
C GLN A 131 -5.66 8.32 14.15
N SER A 132 -4.86 8.57 13.10
CA SER A 132 -3.56 9.25 13.25
C SER A 132 -3.73 10.65 13.86
N GLU A 133 -2.67 11.19 14.46
CA GLU A 133 -2.67 12.49 15.14
C GLU A 133 -3.22 13.62 14.25
N LYS A 134 -2.83 13.62 12.96
CA LYS A 134 -3.23 14.65 11.99
C LYS A 134 -4.66 14.48 11.47
N LYS A 135 -5.25 13.30 11.61
CA LYS A 135 -6.59 12.93 11.11
C LYS A 135 -6.83 13.40 9.66
N PRO A 136 -6.00 12.98 8.68
CA PRO A 136 -6.16 13.37 7.29
C PRO A 136 -7.53 13.00 6.73
N ALA A 137 -7.95 13.68 5.67
CA ALA A 137 -8.96 13.13 4.77
C ALA A 137 -8.42 11.87 4.08
N VAL A 138 -9.29 10.90 3.81
CA VAL A 138 -8.92 9.65 3.15
C VAL A 138 -9.86 9.43 1.96
N VAL A 139 -9.31 9.20 0.77
CA VAL A 139 -10.06 8.93 -0.47
C VAL A 139 -9.64 7.59 -1.03
N LEU A 140 -10.59 6.71 -1.32
CA LEU A 140 -10.30 5.37 -1.86
C LEU A 140 -10.42 5.36 -3.38
N ILE A 141 -9.47 4.71 -4.04
CA ILE A 141 -9.43 4.57 -5.50
C ILE A 141 -9.40 3.09 -5.85
N PHE A 142 -10.38 2.65 -6.64
CA PHE A 142 -10.49 1.27 -7.09
C PHE A 142 -10.21 1.17 -8.58
N VAL A 143 -9.07 0.56 -8.91
CA VAL A 143 -8.66 0.24 -10.28
C VAL A 143 -8.91 -1.24 -10.59
N ARG A 144 -8.76 -1.64 -11.85
CA ARG A 144 -8.94 -3.03 -12.31
C ARG A 144 -7.84 -3.45 -13.26
N ALA A 145 -7.59 -4.76 -13.32
CA ALA A 145 -6.86 -5.38 -14.42
C ALA A 145 -7.79 -5.58 -15.64
N GLN A 146 -7.19 -5.83 -16.81
CA GLN A 146 -7.89 -5.99 -18.09
C GLN A 146 -8.91 -7.13 -18.04
N GLU A 147 -8.52 -8.26 -17.43
CA GLU A 147 -9.36 -9.42 -17.19
C GLU A 147 -10.43 -9.21 -16.10
N GLY A 148 -10.42 -8.06 -15.43
CA GLY A 148 -11.42 -7.69 -14.42
C GLY A 148 -11.05 -8.03 -12.99
N TYR A 149 -9.82 -8.50 -12.72
CA TYR A 149 -9.37 -8.67 -11.34
C TYR A 149 -9.30 -7.32 -10.62
N ASN A 150 -9.94 -7.27 -9.45
CA ASN A 150 -9.75 -6.27 -8.40
C ASN A 150 -10.37 -6.78 -7.09
N CYS A 151 -10.10 -6.06 -6.00
CA CYS A 151 -10.63 -6.23 -4.66
C CYS A 151 -11.59 -5.10 -4.27
N GLN A 152 -12.23 -4.43 -5.22
CA GLN A 152 -13.16 -3.32 -4.95
C GLN A 152 -14.26 -3.75 -3.98
N GLY A 153 -14.90 -4.90 -4.18
CA GLY A 153 -16.05 -5.29 -3.34
C GLY A 153 -15.78 -5.31 -1.84
N GLN A 154 -14.60 -5.77 -1.41
CA GLN A 154 -14.24 -5.78 0.02
C GLN A 154 -13.76 -4.40 0.51
N MET A 155 -13.05 -3.65 -0.33
CA MET A 155 -12.55 -2.31 0.03
C MET A 155 -13.67 -1.27 0.05
N GLN A 156 -14.65 -1.39 -0.84
CA GLN A 156 -15.86 -0.58 -0.89
C GLN A 156 -16.68 -0.78 0.38
N ALA A 157 -16.90 -2.02 0.84
CA ALA A 157 -17.62 -2.28 2.08
C ALA A 157 -16.93 -1.61 3.29
N ALA A 158 -15.60 -1.61 3.35
CA ALA A 158 -14.86 -0.85 4.37
C ALA A 158 -15.04 0.67 4.20
N GLY A 159 -14.99 1.18 2.96
CA GLY A 159 -15.25 2.59 2.65
C GLY A 159 -16.65 3.04 3.07
N GLU A 160 -17.68 2.25 2.81
CA GLU A 160 -19.06 2.49 3.24
C GLU A 160 -19.17 2.52 4.77
N HIS A 161 -18.54 1.54 5.45
CA HIS A 161 -18.55 1.45 6.92
C HIS A 161 -17.96 2.70 7.60
N TYR A 162 -16.91 3.28 7.02
CA TYR A 162 -16.26 4.50 7.51
C TYR A 162 -16.72 5.78 6.79
N GLN A 163 -17.76 5.70 5.94
CA GLN A 163 -18.30 6.82 5.15
C GLN A 163 -17.22 7.58 4.35
N LEU A 164 -16.31 6.85 3.72
CA LEU A 164 -15.19 7.43 2.99
C LEU A 164 -15.58 7.77 1.54
N PRO A 165 -15.04 8.85 0.97
CA PRO A 165 -15.08 9.10 -0.46
C PRO A 165 -14.47 7.95 -1.27
N MET A 166 -15.15 7.54 -2.34
CA MET A 166 -14.75 6.40 -3.17
C MET A 166 -14.89 6.70 -4.65
N LEU A 167 -13.82 6.40 -5.40
CA LEU A 167 -13.79 6.43 -6.85
C LEU A 167 -13.56 5.03 -7.40
N SER A 168 -14.40 4.59 -8.34
CA SER A 168 -14.23 3.34 -9.08
C SER A 168 -13.82 3.60 -10.52
N ILE A 169 -12.51 3.65 -10.76
CA ILE A 169 -11.95 3.60 -12.12
C ILE A 169 -12.31 2.26 -12.77
N SER A 170 -12.43 1.20 -11.96
CA SER A 170 -12.91 -0.11 -12.39
C SER A 170 -14.27 -0.03 -13.09
N ASP A 171 -15.27 0.58 -12.46
CA ASP A 171 -16.64 0.67 -12.98
C ASP A 171 -16.69 1.56 -14.22
N ALA A 172 -15.93 2.66 -14.23
CA ALA A 172 -15.80 3.52 -15.39
C ALA A 172 -15.25 2.78 -16.61
N VAL A 173 -14.11 2.08 -16.48
CA VAL A 173 -13.51 1.30 -17.57
C VAL A 173 -14.45 0.16 -17.99
N LEU A 174 -15.04 -0.57 -17.05
CA LEU A 174 -15.95 -1.68 -17.35
C LEU A 174 -17.14 -1.21 -18.19
N ARG A 175 -17.89 -0.20 -17.72
CA ARG A 175 -19.09 0.28 -18.41
C ARG A 175 -18.77 0.88 -19.76
N MET A 176 -17.69 1.66 -19.87
CA MET A 176 -17.28 2.24 -21.15
C MET A 176 -16.89 1.16 -22.18
N THR A 177 -16.27 0.06 -21.74
CA THR A 177 -15.97 -1.07 -22.61
C THR A 177 -17.22 -1.88 -22.97
N GLU A 178 -18.12 -2.15 -22.02
CA GLU A 178 -19.39 -2.86 -22.28
C GLU A 178 -20.30 -2.08 -23.26
N GLU A 179 -20.28 -0.75 -23.20
CA GLU A 179 -20.98 0.12 -24.15
C GLU A 179 -20.27 0.25 -25.52
N GLY A 180 -19.11 -0.38 -25.70
CA GLY A 180 -18.33 -0.29 -26.95
C GLY A 180 -17.76 1.11 -27.23
N ARG A 181 -17.58 1.94 -26.19
CA ARG A 181 -17.07 3.31 -26.29
C ARG A 181 -15.57 3.42 -26.07
N MET A 182 -14.98 2.38 -25.52
CA MET A 182 -13.60 2.36 -25.07
C MET A 182 -13.02 0.97 -25.18
N LEU A 183 -11.82 0.86 -25.73
CA LEU A 183 -10.98 -0.32 -25.65
C LEU A 183 -10.05 -0.22 -24.46
N TRP A 184 -9.58 -1.36 -23.95
CA TRP A 184 -8.57 -1.37 -22.89
C TRP A 184 -7.31 -0.58 -23.28
N SER A 185 -6.92 -0.63 -24.56
CA SER A 185 -5.79 0.12 -25.12
C SER A 185 -5.95 1.64 -25.08
N ASP A 186 -7.15 2.15 -24.81
CA ASP A 186 -7.37 3.59 -24.59
C ASP A 186 -7.01 4.02 -23.15
N TYR A 187 -6.74 3.05 -22.26
CA TYR A 187 -6.39 3.25 -20.85
C TYR A 187 -5.02 2.71 -20.47
N GLY A 188 -4.70 1.47 -20.85
CA GLY A 188 -3.51 0.76 -20.40
C GLY A 188 -2.65 0.20 -21.54
N ASP A 189 -1.34 0.13 -21.28
CA ASP A 189 -0.35 -0.44 -22.20
C ASP A 189 -0.22 -1.96 -22.06
N ASP A 190 -0.43 -2.47 -20.85
CA ASP A 190 -0.45 -3.90 -20.53
C ASP A 190 -1.75 -4.26 -19.80
N TYR A 191 -1.84 -5.49 -19.30
CA TYR A 191 -3.06 -6.01 -18.68
C TYR A 191 -3.38 -5.38 -17.29
N ILE A 192 -2.55 -4.50 -16.74
CA ILE A 192 -2.77 -3.86 -15.41
C ILE A 192 -2.55 -2.35 -15.47
N HIS A 193 -1.47 -1.88 -16.07
CA HIS A 193 -0.94 -0.54 -15.86
C HIS A 193 -1.53 0.47 -16.85
N PRO A 194 -2.12 1.57 -16.36
CA PRO A 194 -2.54 2.67 -17.22
C PRO A 194 -1.32 3.34 -17.84
N HIS A 195 -1.43 3.69 -19.12
CA HIS A 195 -0.44 4.52 -19.80
C HIS A 195 -0.61 5.99 -19.39
N ARG A 196 0.11 6.92 -20.01
CA ARG A 196 0.04 8.36 -19.65
C ARG A 196 -1.38 8.93 -19.73
N GLN A 197 -2.15 8.59 -20.77
CA GLN A 197 -3.53 9.10 -20.91
C GLN A 197 -4.49 8.46 -19.89
N GLY A 198 -4.43 7.16 -19.64
CA GLY A 198 -5.15 6.50 -18.54
C GLY A 198 -4.85 7.10 -17.17
N ASN A 199 -3.58 7.41 -16.87
CA ASN A 199 -3.22 8.15 -15.64
C ASN A 199 -3.89 9.53 -15.59
N ARG A 200 -3.94 10.24 -16.74
CA ARG A 200 -4.69 11.50 -16.85
C ARG A 200 -6.19 11.30 -16.61
N MET A 201 -6.80 10.24 -17.14
CA MET A 201 -8.22 9.94 -16.90
C MET A 201 -8.50 9.72 -15.40
N ILE A 202 -7.62 9.01 -14.67
CA ILE A 202 -7.75 8.86 -13.21
C ILE A 202 -7.66 10.23 -12.51
N ALA A 203 -6.73 11.09 -12.94
CA ALA A 203 -6.60 12.44 -12.39
C ALA A 203 -7.84 13.32 -12.67
N ASP A 204 -8.43 13.21 -13.86
CA ASP A 204 -9.66 13.91 -14.22
C ASP A 204 -10.84 13.43 -13.34
N CYS A 205 -10.91 12.13 -13.01
CA CYS A 205 -11.91 11.59 -12.08
C CYS A 205 -11.76 12.18 -10.68
N LEU A 206 -10.53 12.29 -10.17
CA LEU A 206 -10.25 12.94 -8.89
C LEU A 206 -10.63 14.43 -8.92
N MET A 207 -10.33 15.14 -10.01
CA MET A 207 -10.75 16.53 -10.18
C MET A 207 -12.28 16.68 -10.21
N ASN A 208 -12.99 15.74 -10.84
CA ASN A 208 -14.45 15.72 -10.81
C ASN A 208 -14.98 15.48 -9.39
N TYR A 209 -14.42 14.53 -8.65
CA TYR A 209 -14.78 14.29 -7.25
C TYR A 209 -14.66 15.58 -6.41
N PHE A 210 -13.50 16.26 -6.46
CA PHE A 210 -13.32 17.52 -5.71
C PHE A 210 -14.25 18.63 -6.17
N HIS A 211 -14.57 18.70 -7.45
CA HIS A 211 -15.56 19.64 -7.95
C HIS A 211 -16.94 19.38 -7.36
N GLN A 212 -17.40 18.12 -7.33
CA GLN A 212 -18.70 17.76 -6.75
C GLN A 212 -18.72 17.98 -5.23
N ALA A 213 -17.67 17.57 -4.52
CA ALA A 213 -17.56 17.78 -3.07
C ALA A 213 -17.54 19.28 -2.70
N ASP A 214 -16.90 20.13 -3.50
CA ASP A 214 -16.89 21.59 -3.29
C ASP A 214 -18.29 22.21 -3.39
N LEU A 215 -19.13 21.72 -4.31
CA LEU A 215 -20.51 22.20 -4.49
C LEU A 215 -21.47 21.77 -3.37
N MET A 216 -21.16 20.69 -2.65
CA MET A 216 -22.02 20.19 -1.57
C MET A 216 -21.87 21.01 -0.29
N PRO A 217 -22.91 21.14 0.55
CA PRO A 217 -22.76 21.66 1.90
C PRO A 217 -21.81 20.78 2.72
N GLU A 218 -21.16 21.37 3.73
CA GLU A 218 -20.32 20.63 4.66
C GLU A 218 -21.17 19.73 5.58
N ASP A 219 -20.81 18.45 5.64
CA ASP A 219 -21.39 17.49 6.55
C ASP A 219 -20.88 17.71 7.97
N ALA A 220 -21.66 17.28 8.97
CA ALA A 220 -21.16 17.18 10.33
C ALA A 220 -20.03 16.15 10.40
N GLU A 221 -18.99 16.43 11.20
CA GLU A 221 -17.94 15.45 11.48
C GLU A 221 -18.55 14.26 12.24
N VAL A 222 -18.40 13.08 11.68
CA VAL A 222 -18.90 11.83 12.26
C VAL A 222 -17.79 11.15 13.04
N MET A 223 -18.12 10.69 14.25
CA MET A 223 -17.24 9.83 15.03
C MET A 223 -17.08 8.49 14.30
N LEU A 224 -15.85 7.98 14.21
CA LEU A 224 -15.61 6.66 13.64
C LEU A 224 -16.42 5.62 14.44
N PRO A 225 -17.05 4.63 13.78
CA PRO A 225 -17.73 3.55 14.47
C PRO A 225 -16.80 2.82 15.43
N ASP A 226 -17.32 2.41 16.59
CA ASP A 226 -16.56 1.60 17.56
C ASP A 226 -16.33 0.16 17.04
N GLU A 227 -17.30 -0.35 16.26
CA GLU A 227 -17.23 -1.66 15.63
C GLU A 227 -16.38 -1.64 14.36
N VAL A 228 -15.58 -2.69 14.18
CA VAL A 228 -14.80 -2.94 12.95
C VAL A 228 -15.57 -3.90 12.05
N LEU A 229 -15.40 -3.77 10.74
CA LEU A 229 -16.09 -4.58 9.73
C LEU A 229 -15.46 -5.98 9.57
N TYR A 230 -14.15 -6.04 9.45
CA TYR A 230 -13.35 -7.26 9.24
C TYR A 230 -12.44 -7.55 10.44
N GLY A 231 -11.78 -6.53 10.98
CA GLY A 231 -10.88 -6.66 12.10
C GLY A 231 -9.84 -5.53 12.17
N ARG A 232 -9.20 -5.43 13.34
CA ARG A 232 -8.12 -4.46 13.62
C ARG A 232 -6.88 -5.14 14.18
N THR A 233 -6.69 -6.44 13.91
CA THR A 233 -5.58 -7.24 14.44
C THR A 233 -4.22 -6.61 14.14
N PHE A 234 -4.10 -5.98 12.97
CA PHE A 234 -2.86 -5.38 12.49
C PHE A 234 -2.79 -3.86 12.71
N TYR A 235 -3.73 -3.26 13.44
CA TYR A 235 -3.76 -1.81 13.64
C TYR A 235 -2.45 -1.24 14.16
N ASN A 236 -1.73 -1.98 15.02
CA ASN A 236 -0.44 -1.59 15.59
C ASN A 236 0.78 -2.11 14.82
N MET A 237 0.64 -2.38 13.53
CA MET A 237 1.76 -2.83 12.69
C MET A 237 2.90 -1.82 12.69
N GLN A 238 4.12 -2.34 12.85
CA GLN A 238 5.36 -1.58 12.81
C GLN A 238 6.34 -2.20 11.81
N LEU A 239 7.06 -1.36 11.07
CA LEU A 239 8.20 -1.76 10.24
C LEU A 239 9.43 -1.96 11.12
N MET A 240 10.08 -3.10 10.97
CA MET A 240 11.42 -3.36 11.48
C MET A 240 12.37 -3.71 10.34
N ASP A 241 13.50 -3.02 10.29
CA ASP A 241 14.55 -3.19 9.30
C ASP A 241 15.93 -2.99 9.96
N GLU A 242 17.01 -3.00 9.19
CA GLU A 242 18.38 -2.88 9.71
C GLU A 242 18.62 -1.60 10.52
N THR A 243 17.90 -0.53 10.20
CA THR A 243 18.12 0.78 10.83
C THR A 243 17.51 0.91 12.23
N ASN A 244 16.56 0.05 12.57
CA ASN A 244 15.80 0.15 13.82
C ASN A 244 15.71 -1.16 14.62
N ALA A 245 16.16 -2.29 14.05
CA ALA A 245 16.11 -3.57 14.71
C ALA A 245 16.92 -3.58 16.01
N ARG A 246 16.33 -4.18 17.04
CA ARG A 246 16.97 -4.45 18.33
C ARG A 246 17.12 -5.96 18.47
N SER A 247 18.23 -6.42 19.03
CA SER A 247 18.48 -7.86 19.29
C SER A 247 18.55 -8.74 18.04
N VAL A 248 19.22 -8.24 16.99
CA VAL A 248 19.58 -9.03 15.80
C VAL A 248 21.03 -9.48 15.87
N ARG A 249 21.27 -10.76 15.57
CA ARG A 249 22.59 -11.29 15.21
C ARG A 249 22.50 -11.74 13.75
N ALA A 250 23.06 -10.95 12.85
CA ALA A 250 22.89 -11.18 11.41
C ALA A 250 23.63 -12.43 10.89
N GLY A 251 24.59 -12.99 11.64
CA GLY A 251 25.34 -14.18 11.22
C GLY A 251 26.06 -13.96 9.89
N GLY A 252 25.76 -14.80 8.91
CA GLY A 252 26.25 -14.68 7.54
C GLY A 252 25.57 -13.62 6.67
N PHE A 253 24.53 -12.96 7.19
CA PHE A 253 23.80 -11.92 6.47
C PHE A 253 24.44 -10.55 6.71
N VAL A 254 24.51 -9.73 5.66
CA VAL A 254 25.06 -8.38 5.70
C VAL A 254 24.02 -7.36 5.23
N PRO A 255 24.11 -6.08 5.62
CA PRO A 255 23.19 -5.04 5.15
C PRO A 255 23.01 -5.06 3.63
N ASP A 256 21.76 -4.91 3.18
CA ASP A 256 21.38 -5.02 1.78
C ASP A 256 20.25 -4.06 1.41
N ASN A 257 20.28 -3.60 0.15
CA ASN A 257 19.30 -2.67 -0.41
C ASN A 257 18.72 -3.17 -1.74
N SER A 258 18.79 -4.48 -2.01
CA SER A 258 18.42 -5.05 -3.30
C SER A 258 16.90 -5.10 -3.56
N VAL A 259 16.09 -4.88 -2.52
CA VAL A 259 14.64 -4.67 -2.61
C VAL A 259 14.36 -3.19 -2.35
N TYR A 260 14.22 -2.38 -3.41
CA TYR A 260 14.18 -0.92 -3.26
C TYR A 260 12.98 -0.42 -2.43
N GLN A 261 11.89 -1.19 -2.38
CA GLN A 261 10.71 -0.90 -1.57
C GLN A 261 11.00 -0.96 -0.06
N PHE A 262 12.00 -1.77 0.32
CA PHE A 262 12.47 -2.01 1.69
C PHE A 262 14.01 -2.05 1.68
N PRO A 263 14.66 -0.88 1.55
CA PRO A 263 16.07 -0.79 1.14
C PRO A 263 17.07 -1.01 2.29
N ASN A 264 16.61 -1.36 3.48
CA ASN A 264 17.45 -1.52 4.67
C ASN A 264 17.34 -2.94 5.21
N GLY A 265 17.51 -3.92 4.35
CA GLY A 265 17.42 -5.33 4.70
C GLY A 265 18.77 -5.95 5.05
N TRP A 266 18.79 -7.27 5.00
CA TRP A 266 20.00 -8.08 5.07
C TRP A 266 20.00 -9.12 3.96
N CYS A 267 21.17 -9.46 3.44
CA CYS A 267 21.33 -10.50 2.43
C CYS A 267 22.43 -11.48 2.83
N HIS A 268 22.10 -12.77 2.79
CA HIS A 268 23.10 -13.82 2.77
C HIS A 268 23.77 -13.79 1.39
N ARG A 269 25.09 -13.54 1.36
CA ARG A 269 25.87 -13.50 0.11
C ARG A 269 26.45 -14.87 -0.20
N ARG A 270 26.84 -15.08 -1.46
CA ARG A 270 27.44 -16.33 -1.94
C ARG A 270 28.73 -16.72 -1.20
N GLU A 271 29.49 -15.72 -0.77
CA GLU A 271 30.71 -15.86 0.04
C GLU A 271 30.45 -15.64 1.53
N GLY A 272 29.17 -15.53 1.92
CA GLY A 272 28.74 -15.33 3.29
C GLY A 272 29.10 -16.51 4.19
N TYR A 273 29.25 -16.22 5.47
CA TYR A 273 29.41 -17.27 6.46
C TYR A 273 28.10 -18.05 6.63
N LYS A 274 28.18 -19.29 7.14
CA LYS A 274 27.01 -20.18 7.23
C LYS A 274 26.15 -19.92 8.47
N GLU A 275 26.55 -19.01 9.35
CA GLU A 275 25.79 -18.69 10.56
C GLU A 275 24.41 -18.12 10.21
N PRO A 276 23.36 -18.56 10.93
CA PRO A 276 22.01 -18.08 10.70
C PRO A 276 21.85 -16.60 11.05
N PHE A 277 20.84 -15.97 10.44
CA PHE A 277 20.26 -14.74 10.95
C PHE A 277 19.39 -15.08 12.17
N GLU A 278 19.63 -14.40 13.29
CA GLU A 278 18.86 -14.57 14.52
C GLU A 278 18.23 -13.24 14.96
N LEU A 279 16.96 -13.29 15.35
CA LEU A 279 16.20 -12.16 15.88
C LEU A 279 15.45 -12.60 17.14
N GLN A 280 15.60 -11.83 18.22
CA GLN A 280 14.72 -11.92 19.39
C GLN A 280 13.68 -10.80 19.33
N ILE A 281 12.41 -11.15 19.44
CA ILE A 281 11.31 -10.19 19.34
C ILE A 281 10.13 -10.57 20.23
N THR A 282 9.51 -9.57 20.86
CA THR A 282 8.20 -9.73 21.50
C THR A 282 7.12 -9.33 20.49
N ALA A 283 6.35 -10.30 20.02
CA ALA A 283 5.31 -10.06 19.02
C ALA A 283 4.20 -11.11 19.10
N ARG A 284 2.98 -10.71 18.74
CA ARG A 284 1.88 -11.64 18.46
C ARG A 284 1.68 -11.91 16.98
N HIS A 285 2.09 -10.97 16.13
CA HIS A 285 2.12 -11.12 14.68
C HIS A 285 3.47 -10.70 14.14
N LEU A 286 4.03 -11.52 13.26
CA LEU A 286 5.28 -11.23 12.56
C LEU A 286 5.16 -11.63 11.09
N PHE A 287 5.42 -10.66 10.23
CA PHE A 287 5.55 -10.80 8.79
C PHE A 287 7.01 -10.66 8.42
N LEU A 288 7.50 -11.57 7.59
CA LEU A 288 8.82 -11.51 6.98
C LEU A 288 8.65 -11.10 5.52
N ILE A 289 9.33 -10.03 5.12
CA ILE A 289 9.43 -9.60 3.73
C ILE A 289 10.78 -10.09 3.20
N TYR A 290 10.77 -10.87 2.13
CA TYR A 290 11.97 -11.39 1.48
C TYR A 290 11.96 -11.05 -0.01
N ARG A 291 13.12 -11.19 -0.67
CA ARG A 291 13.27 -10.91 -2.09
C ARG A 291 12.84 -12.11 -2.93
N GLU A 292 12.06 -11.88 -3.98
CA GLU A 292 11.89 -12.82 -5.08
C GLU A 292 12.60 -12.32 -6.34
N SER A 293 13.39 -13.19 -6.97
CA SER A 293 14.26 -12.86 -8.11
C SER A 293 14.25 -13.97 -9.15
N ASN A 294 14.43 -13.61 -10.41
CA ASN A 294 14.65 -14.57 -11.50
C ASN A 294 16.13 -14.93 -11.69
N ASP A 295 17.03 -14.41 -10.87
CA ASP A 295 18.42 -14.85 -10.86
C ASP A 295 18.50 -16.28 -10.29
N THR A 296 19.08 -17.20 -11.05
CA THR A 296 19.34 -18.59 -10.62
C THR A 296 20.23 -18.72 -9.39
N ASN A 297 20.92 -17.65 -8.99
CA ASN A 297 21.65 -17.56 -7.72
C ASN A 297 20.75 -17.27 -6.52
N ALA A 298 19.47 -16.98 -6.70
CA ALA A 298 18.50 -16.88 -5.61
C ALA A 298 18.27 -18.27 -4.99
N GLY A 299 18.48 -18.37 -3.69
CA GLY A 299 18.41 -19.62 -2.93
C GLY A 299 17.16 -19.72 -2.06
N CYS A 300 17.07 -20.85 -1.35
CA CYS A 300 16.05 -21.08 -0.36
C CYS A 300 16.58 -20.93 1.06
N ALA A 301 15.74 -20.42 1.97
CA ALA A 301 16.03 -20.33 3.39
C ALA A 301 14.94 -21.03 4.22
N GLU A 302 15.35 -21.74 5.26
CA GLU A 302 14.46 -22.26 6.29
C GLU A 302 14.21 -21.20 7.36
N VAL A 303 12.97 -21.09 7.82
CA VAL A 303 12.58 -20.22 8.94
C VAL A 303 12.21 -21.08 10.14
N TYR A 304 12.83 -20.80 11.28
CA TYR A 304 12.56 -21.44 12.57
C TYR A 304 12.06 -20.41 13.57
N ILE A 305 11.14 -20.84 14.42
CA ILE A 305 10.59 -20.06 15.53
C ILE A 305 10.67 -20.94 16.77
N ASP A 306 11.35 -20.44 17.80
CA ASP A 306 11.55 -21.13 19.08
C ASP A 306 12.13 -22.54 18.91
N GLY A 307 13.05 -22.67 17.94
CA GLY A 307 13.72 -23.94 17.59
C GLY A 307 12.91 -24.87 16.70
N VAL A 308 11.67 -24.54 16.35
CA VAL A 308 10.80 -25.35 15.49
C VAL A 308 10.76 -24.78 14.07
N ARG A 309 11.07 -25.61 13.07
CA ARG A 309 11.00 -25.23 11.65
C ARG A 309 9.56 -24.95 11.23
N GLN A 310 9.30 -23.77 10.70
CA GLN A 310 7.98 -23.33 10.26
C GLN A 310 7.78 -23.51 8.75
N CYS A 311 8.72 -23.03 7.94
CA CYS A 311 8.61 -23.08 6.49
C CYS A 311 9.98 -23.01 5.78
N ILE A 312 9.93 -23.19 4.46
CA ILE A 312 11.02 -22.89 3.53
C ILE A 312 10.53 -21.75 2.65
N LEU A 313 11.35 -20.72 2.47
CA LEU A 313 11.12 -19.60 1.57
C LEU A 313 12.04 -19.75 0.37
N ASP A 314 11.45 -19.76 -0.82
CA ASP A 314 12.15 -19.87 -2.09
C ASP A 314 12.23 -18.49 -2.76
N SER A 315 13.43 -17.93 -2.81
CA SER A 315 13.71 -16.62 -3.40
C SER A 315 13.71 -16.67 -4.95
N TYR A 316 13.80 -17.85 -5.57
CA TYR A 316 13.78 -17.95 -7.02
C TYR A 316 12.34 -18.00 -7.55
N LYS A 317 12.03 -17.09 -8.47
CA LYS A 317 10.80 -17.11 -9.28
C LYS A 317 11.16 -16.71 -10.71
N VAL A 318 10.68 -17.48 -11.69
CA VAL A 318 10.90 -17.16 -13.12
C VAL A 318 10.41 -15.75 -13.48
N THR A 319 9.36 -15.28 -12.80
CA THR A 319 8.77 -13.94 -12.96
C THR A 319 9.29 -12.91 -11.96
N GLY A 320 10.21 -13.29 -11.07
CA GLY A 320 10.76 -12.40 -10.04
C GLY A 320 11.68 -11.34 -10.63
N TRP A 321 11.68 -10.15 -10.03
CA TRP A 321 12.48 -9.01 -10.51
C TRP A 321 13.20 -8.27 -9.39
N ASN A 322 13.42 -8.97 -8.26
CA ASN A 322 13.78 -8.41 -6.95
C ASN A 322 12.60 -7.72 -6.26
N ASN A 323 11.39 -8.24 -6.48
CA ASN A 323 10.18 -7.77 -5.81
C ASN A 323 10.17 -8.24 -4.34
N PRO A 324 9.50 -7.49 -3.45
CA PRO A 324 9.18 -7.97 -2.12
C PRO A 324 8.15 -9.10 -2.23
N ALA A 325 8.30 -10.11 -1.39
CA ALA A 325 7.34 -11.15 -1.13
C ALA A 325 7.12 -11.27 0.38
N LEU A 326 5.89 -11.54 0.79
CA LEU A 326 5.46 -11.48 2.19
C LEU A 326 5.16 -12.88 2.72
N ARG A 327 5.61 -13.17 3.94
CA ARG A 327 5.20 -14.36 4.70
C ARG A 327 4.77 -14.00 6.11
N HIS A 328 3.55 -14.35 6.50
CA HIS A 328 3.10 -14.30 7.89
C HIS A 328 3.67 -15.52 8.63
N ILE A 329 4.60 -15.31 9.57
CA ILE A 329 5.36 -16.38 10.24
C ILE A 329 5.00 -16.56 11.72
N ILE A 330 4.51 -15.52 12.40
CA ILE A 330 3.90 -15.63 13.75
C ILE A 330 2.46 -15.15 13.65
N SER A 331 1.53 -15.94 14.16
CA SER A 331 0.11 -15.57 14.33
C SER A 331 -0.40 -16.11 15.65
N LYS A 332 -0.43 -15.26 16.67
CA LYS A 332 -0.82 -15.56 18.05
C LYS A 332 -1.89 -14.58 18.53
N GLU A 333 -2.69 -15.00 19.49
CA GLU A 333 -3.69 -14.11 20.12
C GLU A 333 -3.03 -13.07 21.02
N CYS A 334 -2.06 -13.52 21.83
CA CYS A 334 -1.30 -12.71 22.78
C CYS A 334 0.15 -12.54 22.34
N SER A 335 0.76 -11.44 22.80
CA SER A 335 2.16 -11.14 22.53
C SER A 335 3.08 -11.98 23.40
N GLU A 336 4.06 -12.63 22.77
CA GLU A 336 5.03 -13.52 23.41
C GLU A 336 6.44 -13.18 22.89
N GLU A 337 7.46 -13.56 23.66
CA GLU A 337 8.85 -13.48 23.22
C GLU A 337 9.19 -14.68 22.33
N HIS A 338 9.77 -14.42 21.17
CA HIS A 338 10.13 -15.43 20.19
C HIS A 338 11.59 -15.29 19.74
N ARG A 339 12.25 -16.43 19.52
CA ARG A 339 13.54 -16.49 18.80
C ARG A 339 13.31 -16.95 17.37
N ILE A 340 13.56 -16.06 16.42
CA ILE A 340 13.52 -16.33 14.98
C ILE A 340 14.93 -16.68 14.52
N GLU A 341 15.05 -17.78 13.77
CA GLU A 341 16.29 -18.18 13.10
C GLU A 341 16.01 -18.41 11.61
N ILE A 342 16.76 -17.73 10.73
CA ILE A 342 16.67 -17.87 9.28
C ILE A 342 18.02 -18.34 8.77
N LYS A 343 18.04 -19.48 8.08
CA LYS A 343 19.27 -20.07 7.52
C LYS A 343 19.06 -20.64 6.15
N MET A 344 20.10 -20.59 5.31
CA MET A 344 20.08 -21.23 4.00
C MET A 344 19.80 -22.73 4.14
N ILE A 345 19.02 -23.30 3.22
CA ILE A 345 18.81 -24.77 3.18
C ILE A 345 20.15 -25.47 2.85
N PRO A 346 20.35 -26.73 3.27
CA PRO A 346 21.49 -27.52 2.82
C PRO A 346 21.54 -27.61 1.29
N GLY A 347 22.68 -27.27 0.69
CA GLY A 347 22.88 -27.21 -0.74
C GLY A 347 22.77 -25.81 -1.34
N ASP A 348 22.10 -24.86 -0.68
CA ASP A 348 21.96 -23.48 -1.16
C ASP A 348 22.85 -22.48 -0.39
N GLU A 349 23.80 -22.94 0.44
CA GLU A 349 24.68 -22.05 1.21
C GLU A 349 25.62 -21.20 0.35
N HIS A 350 25.66 -21.43 -0.96
CA HIS A 350 26.44 -20.66 -1.94
C HIS A 350 25.57 -19.70 -2.78
N LYS A 351 24.29 -19.57 -2.42
CA LYS A 351 23.28 -18.74 -3.07
C LYS A 351 22.91 -17.52 -2.21
N GLU A 352 22.18 -16.60 -2.82
CA GLU A 352 21.69 -15.40 -2.15
C GLU A 352 20.27 -15.57 -1.60
N PHE A 353 20.03 -15.01 -0.42
CA PHE A 353 18.69 -14.83 0.13
C PHE A 353 18.65 -13.50 0.88
N ALA A 354 17.71 -12.63 0.50
CA ALA A 354 17.56 -11.32 1.11
C ALA A 354 16.29 -11.25 1.97
N ILE A 355 16.48 -10.87 3.23
CA ILE A 355 15.46 -10.42 4.16
C ILE A 355 15.33 -8.91 3.96
N ALA A 356 14.24 -8.44 3.38
CA ALA A 356 14.07 -7.03 3.07
C ALA A 356 13.63 -6.23 4.31
N ALA A 357 12.71 -6.77 5.10
CA ALA A 357 12.20 -6.17 6.33
C ALA A 357 11.31 -7.16 7.10
N PHE A 358 10.88 -6.75 8.28
CA PHE A 358 9.81 -7.39 9.04
C PHE A 358 8.66 -6.40 9.31
N GLY A 359 7.44 -6.90 9.36
CA GLY A 359 6.28 -6.20 9.91
C GLY A 359 5.84 -6.89 11.18
N TYR A 360 5.64 -6.18 12.29
CA TYR A 360 5.25 -6.84 13.54
C TYR A 360 4.19 -6.06 14.34
N CYS A 361 3.42 -6.79 15.15
CA CYS A 361 2.51 -6.24 16.15
C CYS A 361 2.86 -6.85 17.52
N ASP A 362 3.14 -5.99 18.50
CA ASP A 362 3.59 -6.34 19.85
C ASP A 362 2.54 -6.10 20.95
N ASN A 363 1.59 -5.20 20.72
CA ASN A 363 0.53 -4.90 21.69
C ASN A 363 -0.66 -5.86 21.53
N CYS A 364 -1.13 -6.42 22.65
CA CYS A 364 -2.48 -6.96 22.72
C CYS A 364 -3.46 -5.80 22.51
N LEU A 365 -4.45 -5.97 21.63
CA LEU A 365 -5.52 -4.98 21.52
C LEU A 365 -6.16 -4.82 22.91
N PRO A 366 -6.43 -3.58 23.37
CA PRO A 366 -7.19 -3.41 24.60
C PRO A 366 -8.52 -4.15 24.45
N SER A 367 -8.81 -4.98 25.46
CA SER A 367 -10.04 -5.76 25.61
C SER A 367 -11.29 -4.90 25.50
#